data_AF-A0A1I7XKA8-F1
#
_entry.id   AF-A0A1I7XKA8-F1
#
_cell.length_a   1.000
_cell.length_b   1.000
_cell.length_c   1.000
_cell.angle_alpha   90.00
_cell.angle_beta   90.00
_cell.angle_gamma   90.00
#
_symmetry.space_group_name_H-M   'P 1'
#
loop_
_entity.id
_entity.type
_entity.pdbx_description
1 polymer ?
#
loop_
_entity_poly.entity_id
_entity_poly.type
_entity_poly.pdbx_seq_one_letter_code
_entity_poly.pdbx_strand_id
1 'polypeptide(L)'
;MYFVKLVNEGNILLIDDYIVNGEGNVVCKSGSSTTSEPLVLIDFEYCNYNYRGFDFGNHFCEYGYDYNCDEPPYYKIYQEKFNVIQERKIFCEAYLEEIYKMRDSHENPHFPSDLVTGDHEKDLATLISESIHFMPVSNLFWACWGLLNAEDSVIAFDYGSYARDRLALYFEQKAELKKYLDQLDTA
;
A
#
# COMPACT_ATOMS: atom_id res chain seq x y z
N MET A 1 12.20 -9.49 21.59
CA MET A 1 10.88 -9.43 20.94
C MET A 1 11.03 -10.12 19.60
N TYR A 2 10.37 -11.26 19.41
CA TYR A 2 10.42 -11.98 18.14
C TYR A 2 9.26 -11.47 17.28
N PHE A 3 9.45 -11.45 15.97
CA PHE A 3 8.44 -11.01 15.01
C PHE A 3 8.22 -12.12 13.98
N VAL A 4 6.99 -12.26 13.51
CA VAL A 4 6.64 -13.14 12.39
C VAL A 4 6.28 -12.24 11.21
N LYS A 5 6.98 -12.41 10.07
CA LYS A 5 6.68 -11.68 8.84
C LYS A 5 5.34 -12.18 8.31
N LEU A 6 4.29 -11.37 8.47
CA LEU A 6 2.93 -11.76 8.07
C LEU A 6 2.63 -11.49 6.60
N VAL A 7 3.32 -10.52 6.00
CA VAL A 7 3.12 -10.15 4.61
C VAL A 7 4.50 -10.06 4.00
N ASN A 8 4.79 -10.92 3.04
CA ASN A 8 6.12 -10.96 2.42
C ASN A 8 6.42 -9.67 1.62
N GLU A 9 5.41 -8.85 1.35
CA GLU A 9 5.48 -7.68 0.46
C GLU A 9 5.27 -6.30 1.14
N GLY A 10 4.83 -6.23 2.41
CA GLY A 10 4.26 -4.98 2.96
C GLY A 10 5.13 -4.13 3.90
N ASN A 11 6.37 -4.52 4.22
CA ASN A 11 7.14 -3.94 5.33
C ASN A 11 6.33 -3.90 6.66
N ILE A 12 5.47 -4.91 6.89
CA ILE A 12 4.64 -5.05 8.09
C ILE A 12 5.02 -6.35 8.83
N LEU A 13 5.34 -6.24 10.11
CA LEU A 13 5.58 -7.36 11.00
C LEU A 13 4.40 -7.58 11.94
N LEU A 14 4.11 -8.84 12.23
CA LEU A 14 3.24 -9.22 13.34
C LEU A 14 4.10 -9.51 14.57
N ILE A 15 3.72 -8.91 15.70
CA ILE A 15 4.32 -9.22 16.99
C ILE A 15 4.04 -10.69 17.33
N ASP A 16 5.06 -11.42 17.81
CA ASP A 16 4.97 -12.87 18.07
C ASP A 16 3.87 -13.26 19.07
N ASP A 17 3.37 -12.35 19.91
CA ASP A 17 2.24 -12.64 20.80
C ASP A 17 0.90 -12.81 20.06
N TYR A 18 0.85 -12.55 18.76
CA TYR A 18 -0.34 -12.63 17.92
C TYR A 18 -0.20 -13.70 16.82
N ILE A 19 -1.34 -14.18 16.35
CA ILE A 19 -1.48 -15.05 15.18
C ILE A 19 -2.66 -14.60 14.32
N VAL A 20 -2.64 -14.94 13.04
CA VAL A 20 -3.82 -14.85 12.17
C VAL A 20 -4.55 -16.17 12.24
N ASN A 21 -5.82 -16.16 12.66
CA ASN A 21 -6.65 -17.36 12.73
C ASN A 21 -7.12 -17.80 11.32
N GLY A 22 -7.80 -18.95 11.22
CA GLY A 22 -8.29 -19.48 9.94
C GLY A 22 -9.34 -18.61 9.23
N GLU A 23 -9.87 -17.59 9.89
CA GLU A 23 -10.83 -16.62 9.34
C GLU A 23 -10.15 -15.31 8.91
N GLY A 24 -8.83 -15.19 9.08
CA GLY A 24 -8.07 -13.98 8.77
C GLY A 24 -8.01 -12.95 9.90
N ASN A 25 -8.53 -13.25 11.09
CA ASN A 25 -8.53 -12.34 12.23
C ASN A 25 -7.21 -12.43 13.01
N VAL A 26 -6.67 -11.27 13.40
CA VAL A 26 -5.50 -11.17 14.28
C VAL A 26 -5.94 -11.39 15.73
N VAL A 27 -5.42 -12.43 16.37
CA VAL A 27 -5.77 -12.82 17.75
C VAL A 27 -4.53 -13.02 18.61
N CYS A 28 -4.63 -12.65 19.89
CA CYS A 28 -3.54 -12.88 20.85
C CYS A 28 -3.46 -14.36 21.25
N LYS A 29 -2.25 -14.94 21.21
CA LYS A 29 -1.98 -16.35 21.54
C LYS A 29 -2.40 -16.73 22.96
N SER A 30 -2.29 -15.81 23.92
CA SER A 30 -2.61 -16.05 25.33
C SER A 30 -4.10 -15.94 25.66
N GLY A 31 -4.95 -15.48 24.73
CA GLY A 31 -6.37 -15.24 24.96
C GLY A 31 -6.69 -14.04 25.87
N SER A 32 -5.68 -13.28 26.32
CA SER A 32 -5.85 -12.04 27.08
C SER A 32 -5.84 -10.82 26.15
N SER A 33 -6.60 -9.77 26.47
CA SER A 33 -6.42 -8.47 25.83
C SER A 33 -5.05 -7.89 26.23
N THR A 34 -4.07 -7.97 25.35
CA THR A 34 -2.81 -7.23 25.44
C THR A 34 -3.04 -5.77 25.03
N THR A 35 -2.29 -4.84 25.61
CA THR A 35 -2.39 -3.40 25.30
C THR A 35 -1.52 -2.98 24.11
N SER A 36 -0.77 -3.90 23.51
CA SER A 36 0.10 -3.62 22.37
C SER A 36 -0.67 -3.65 21.05
N GLU A 37 -0.33 -2.77 20.12
CA GLU A 37 -0.77 -2.89 18.74
C GLU A 37 -0.09 -4.10 18.08
N PRO A 38 -0.82 -4.98 17.37
CA PRO A 38 -0.28 -6.25 16.89
C PRO A 38 0.68 -6.11 15.70
N LEU A 39 0.56 -5.02 14.94
CA LEU A 39 1.29 -4.79 13.69
C LEU A 39 2.33 -3.68 13.85
N VAL A 40 3.49 -3.86 13.23
CA VAL A 40 4.58 -2.88 13.23
C VAL A 40 5.05 -2.64 11.80
N LEU A 41 5.09 -1.38 11.39
CA LEU A 41 5.72 -0.97 10.13
C LEU A 41 7.24 -0.89 10.32
N ILE A 42 8.00 -1.38 9.33
CA ILE A 42 9.47 -1.39 9.34
C ILE A 42 10.04 -0.85 8.01
N ASP A 43 11.37 -0.85 7.87
CA ASP A 43 12.08 -0.61 6.61
C ASP A 43 11.67 0.70 5.92
N PHE A 44 12.03 1.81 6.57
CA PHE A 44 11.74 3.18 6.17
C PHE A 44 12.81 3.76 5.21
N GLU A 45 13.59 2.95 4.49
CA GLU A 45 14.69 3.48 3.66
C GLU A 45 14.20 4.39 2.53
N TYR A 46 12.95 4.20 2.08
CA TYR A 46 12.29 5.03 1.07
C TYR A 46 11.33 6.07 1.67
N CYS A 47 11.30 6.24 2.99
CA CYS A 47 10.37 7.18 3.61
C CYS A 47 10.74 8.64 3.29
N ASN A 48 9.72 9.43 2.94
CA ASN A 48 9.86 10.86 2.72
C ASN A 48 8.48 11.53 2.84
N TYR A 49 8.44 12.85 2.95
CA TYR A 49 7.22 13.61 2.69
C TYR A 49 6.74 13.33 1.26
N ASN A 50 5.50 12.88 1.13
CA ASN A 50 4.89 12.53 -0.15
C ASN A 50 3.37 12.70 -0.07
N TYR A 51 2.70 12.58 -1.22
CA TYR A 51 1.25 12.47 -1.29
C TYR A 51 0.82 11.13 -0.69
N ARG A 52 -0.13 11.14 0.26
CA ARG A 52 -0.68 9.91 0.86
C ARG A 52 -1.22 8.93 -0.19
N GLY A 53 -1.74 9.45 -1.31
CA GLY A 53 -2.19 8.67 -2.44
C GLY A 53 -1.10 7.75 -3.00
N PHE A 54 0.17 8.16 -2.97
CA PHE A 54 1.29 7.31 -3.39
C PHE A 54 1.45 6.10 -2.48
N ASP A 55 1.40 6.27 -1.16
CA ASP A 55 1.49 5.14 -0.22
C ASP A 55 0.33 4.15 -0.43
N PHE A 56 -0.90 4.64 -0.61
CA PHE A 56 -2.04 3.78 -0.92
C PHE A 56 -1.91 3.09 -2.27
N GLY A 57 -1.59 3.83 -3.32
CA GLY A 57 -1.41 3.29 -4.67
C GLY A 57 -0.30 2.25 -4.70
N ASN A 58 0.80 2.50 -4.00
CA ASN A 58 1.88 1.53 -3.83
C ASN A 58 1.43 0.29 -3.09
N HIS A 59 0.77 0.45 -1.94
CA HIS A 59 0.26 -0.66 -1.14
C HIS A 59 -0.69 -1.56 -1.95
N PHE A 60 -1.60 -0.98 -2.73
CA PHE A 60 -2.52 -1.76 -3.58
C PHE A 60 -1.86 -2.31 -4.85
N CYS A 61 -0.73 -1.75 -5.32
CA CYS A 61 0.08 -2.42 -6.33
C CYS A 61 0.69 -3.72 -5.77
N GLU A 62 1.18 -3.70 -4.53
CA GLU A 62 1.83 -4.88 -3.94
C GLU A 62 0.86 -6.05 -3.72
N TYR A 63 -0.46 -5.83 -3.66
CA TYR A 63 -1.45 -6.92 -3.65
C TYR A 63 -1.35 -7.84 -4.87
N GLY A 64 -0.89 -7.30 -6.00
CA GLY A 64 -0.70 -8.03 -7.23
C GLY A 64 0.66 -8.69 -7.37
N TYR A 65 1.60 -8.49 -6.45
CA TYR A 65 2.94 -9.05 -6.51
C TYR A 65 3.13 -10.11 -5.43
N ASP A 66 3.83 -11.19 -5.79
CA ASP A 66 4.29 -12.21 -4.84
C ASP A 66 5.78 -12.45 -5.06
N TYR A 67 6.59 -12.07 -4.08
CA TYR A 67 8.04 -12.20 -4.13
C TYR A 67 8.56 -13.50 -3.50
N ASN A 68 7.67 -14.38 -3.02
CA ASN A 68 8.04 -15.64 -2.39
C ASN A 68 8.17 -16.77 -3.43
N CYS A 69 9.04 -16.55 -4.40
CA CYS A 69 9.27 -17.46 -5.52
C CYS A 69 10.74 -17.88 -5.58
N ASP A 70 10.99 -19.19 -5.50
CA ASP A 70 12.36 -19.76 -5.54
C ASP A 70 12.95 -19.85 -6.95
N GLU A 71 12.15 -19.61 -7.99
CA GLU A 71 12.53 -19.76 -9.40
C GLU A 71 12.39 -18.43 -10.16
N PRO A 72 13.23 -18.18 -11.19
CA PRO A 72 13.13 -16.99 -12.03
C PRO A 72 11.70 -16.76 -12.58
N PRO A 73 11.21 -15.51 -12.60
CA PRO A 73 11.95 -14.26 -12.31
C PRO A 73 12.03 -13.90 -10.82
N TYR A 74 11.74 -14.84 -9.91
CA TYR A 74 11.70 -14.68 -8.45
C TYR A 74 10.55 -13.79 -7.96
N TYR A 75 9.54 -13.59 -8.80
CA TYR A 75 8.25 -13.03 -8.43
C TYR A 75 7.13 -13.56 -9.32
N LYS A 76 5.88 -13.37 -8.89
CA LYS A 76 4.67 -13.59 -9.68
C LYS A 76 3.79 -12.35 -9.66
N ILE A 77 2.95 -12.24 -10.68
CA ILE A 77 1.94 -11.19 -10.79
C ILE A 77 0.56 -11.81 -10.89
N TYR A 78 -0.34 -11.38 -10.02
CA TYR A 78 -1.74 -11.78 -9.97
C TYR A 78 -2.63 -10.63 -10.46
N GLN A 79 -2.92 -10.60 -11.76
CA GLN A 79 -3.60 -9.48 -12.42
C GLN A 79 -4.98 -9.16 -11.82
N GLU A 80 -5.69 -10.16 -11.33
CA GLU A 80 -6.98 -10.01 -10.67
C GLU A 80 -6.90 -9.19 -9.37
N LYS A 81 -5.73 -9.17 -8.71
CA LYS A 81 -5.53 -8.48 -7.44
C LYS A 81 -5.39 -6.97 -7.57
N PHE A 82 -5.11 -6.43 -8.76
CA PHE A 82 -5.14 -4.98 -8.98
C PHE A 82 -6.56 -4.39 -9.00
N ASN A 83 -7.58 -5.24 -9.16
CA ASN A 83 -8.99 -4.85 -9.34
C ASN A 83 -9.87 -5.10 -8.10
N VAL A 84 -9.26 -5.33 -6.93
CA VAL A 84 -9.95 -5.61 -5.65
C VAL A 84 -10.57 -4.35 -5.01
N ILE A 85 -11.69 -3.90 -5.56
CA ILE A 85 -12.36 -2.65 -5.15
C ILE A 85 -12.87 -2.71 -3.70
N GLN A 86 -13.41 -3.85 -3.28
CA GLN A 86 -14.04 -3.96 -1.96
C GLN A 86 -13.01 -3.89 -0.83
N GLU A 87 -11.90 -4.60 -0.98
CA GLU A 87 -10.78 -4.63 -0.04
C GLU A 87 -10.14 -3.25 0.06
N ARG A 88 -9.97 -2.56 -1.08
CA ARG A 88 -9.51 -1.18 -1.15
C ARG A 88 -10.42 -0.24 -0.37
N LYS A 89 -11.74 -0.36 -0.56
CA LYS A 89 -12.72 0.45 0.18
C LYS A 89 -12.61 0.20 1.68
N ILE A 90 -12.55 -1.06 2.12
CA ILE A 90 -12.42 -1.42 3.55
C ILE A 90 -11.15 -0.79 4.14
N PHE A 91 -10.03 -0.88 3.43
CA PHE A 91 -8.77 -0.28 3.89
C PHE A 91 -8.84 1.24 3.98
N CYS A 92 -9.36 1.92 2.95
CA CYS A 92 -9.53 3.38 2.94
C CYS A 92 -10.50 3.84 4.04
N GLU A 93 -11.57 3.10 4.28
CA GLU A 93 -12.54 3.38 5.34
C GLU A 93 -11.88 3.24 6.73
N ALA A 94 -11.15 2.15 6.99
CA ALA A 94 -10.42 1.98 8.25
C ALA A 94 -9.38 3.09 8.51
N TYR A 95 -8.64 3.50 7.47
CA TYR A 95 -7.74 4.66 7.56
C TYR A 95 -8.51 5.94 7.88
N LEU A 96 -9.62 6.19 7.18
CA LEU A 96 -10.42 7.40 7.37
C LEU A 96 -11.01 7.49 8.78
N GLU A 97 -11.52 6.38 9.31
CA GLU A 97 -12.03 6.32 10.69
C GLU A 97 -10.95 6.71 11.71
N GLU A 98 -9.72 6.20 11.55
CA GLU A 98 -8.63 6.57 12.46
C GLU A 98 -8.24 8.04 12.32
N ILE A 99 -8.26 8.60 11.10
CA ILE A 99 -8.03 10.03 10.86
C ILE A 99 -9.09 10.90 11.54
N TYR A 100 -10.37 10.53 11.44
CA TYR A 100 -11.46 11.24 12.11
C TYR A 100 -11.33 11.16 13.63
N LYS A 101 -10.99 9.98 14.17
CA LYS A 101 -10.71 9.79 15.59
C LYS A 101 -9.56 10.67 16.07
N MET A 102 -8.47 10.76 15.31
CA MET A 102 -7.32 11.63 15.64
C MET A 102 -7.68 13.12 15.58
N ARG A 103 -8.50 13.53 14.61
CA ARG A 103 -9.01 14.91 14.48
C ARG A 103 -9.84 15.29 15.70
N ASP A 104 -10.77 14.40 16.09
CA ASP A 104 -11.77 14.66 17.11
C ASP A 104 -11.26 14.43 18.54
N SER A 105 -10.14 13.71 18.71
CA SER A 105 -9.51 13.52 20.04
C SER A 105 -8.86 14.81 20.56
N HIS A 106 -8.46 15.73 19.66
CA HIS A 106 -7.71 16.94 19.97
C HIS A 106 -6.39 16.69 20.74
N GLU A 107 -5.88 15.45 20.76
CA GLU A 107 -4.63 15.09 21.45
C GLU A 107 -3.39 15.62 20.72
N ASN A 108 -3.47 15.75 19.39
CA ASN A 108 -2.41 16.32 18.56
C ASN A 108 -2.76 17.76 18.17
N PRO A 109 -2.14 18.79 18.79
CA PRO A 109 -2.41 20.19 18.44
C PRO A 109 -1.91 20.58 17.04
N HIS A 110 -1.12 19.71 16.39
CA HIS A 110 -0.60 19.89 15.03
C HIS A 110 -1.27 18.94 14.04
N PHE A 111 -2.46 18.41 14.35
CA PHE A 111 -3.23 17.63 13.39
C PHE A 111 -3.49 18.47 12.13
N PRO A 112 -3.13 18.00 10.93
CA PRO A 112 -3.33 18.77 9.71
C PRO A 112 -4.83 18.78 9.37
N SER A 113 -5.45 19.93 9.56
CA SER A 113 -6.90 20.12 9.39
C SER A 113 -7.36 19.96 7.94
N ASP A 114 -6.43 19.96 6.99
CA ASP A 114 -6.66 19.81 5.55
C ASP A 114 -6.63 18.35 5.07
N LEU A 115 -6.37 17.38 5.94
CA LEU A 115 -6.42 15.96 5.58
C LEU A 115 -7.83 15.46 5.24
N VAL A 116 -8.86 16.06 5.84
CA VAL A 116 -10.27 15.68 5.70
C VAL A 116 -11.14 16.92 5.66
N THR A 117 -12.19 16.90 4.83
CA THR A 117 -13.15 18.00 4.71
C THR A 117 -14.22 17.98 5.79
N GLY A 118 -14.40 16.84 6.46
CA GLY A 118 -15.47 16.62 7.44
C GLY A 118 -16.72 15.97 6.83
N ASP A 119 -16.82 15.95 5.50
CA ASP A 119 -17.80 15.14 4.77
C ASP A 119 -17.22 13.75 4.52
N HIS A 120 -17.66 12.78 5.34
CA HIS A 120 -17.12 11.42 5.35
C HIS A 120 -17.25 10.72 3.99
N GLU A 121 -18.40 10.84 3.34
CA GLU A 121 -18.63 10.20 2.03
C GLU A 121 -17.70 10.78 0.96
N LYS A 122 -17.53 12.12 0.97
CA LYS A 122 -16.62 12.80 0.06
C LYS A 122 -15.16 12.46 0.33
N ASP A 123 -14.75 12.43 1.59
CA ASP A 123 -13.38 12.12 1.99
C ASP A 123 -13.02 10.67 1.65
N LEU A 124 -13.94 9.72 1.86
CA LEU A 124 -13.76 8.32 1.47
C LEU A 124 -13.65 8.17 -0.05
N ALA A 125 -14.54 8.82 -0.81
CA ALA A 125 -14.49 8.80 -2.28
C ALA A 125 -13.17 9.39 -2.79
N THR A 126 -12.66 10.43 -2.14
CA THR A 126 -11.39 11.07 -2.46
C THR A 126 -10.22 10.11 -2.20
N LEU A 127 -10.16 9.48 -1.03
CA LEU A 127 -9.12 8.50 -0.69
C LEU A 127 -9.08 7.32 -1.66
N ILE A 128 -10.24 6.77 -2.02
CA ILE A 128 -10.33 5.68 -2.99
C ILE A 128 -9.82 6.15 -4.35
N SER A 129 -10.23 7.33 -4.80
CA SER A 129 -9.77 7.91 -6.06
C SER A 129 -8.26 8.13 -6.06
N GLU A 130 -7.70 8.76 -5.03
CA GLU A 130 -6.25 8.95 -4.87
C GLU A 130 -5.52 7.60 -4.97
N SER A 131 -5.98 6.60 -4.22
CA SER A 131 -5.33 5.30 -4.18
C SER A 131 -5.27 4.62 -5.56
N ILE A 132 -6.28 4.79 -6.41
CA ILE A 132 -6.32 4.20 -7.75
C ILE A 132 -5.40 4.97 -8.70
N HIS A 133 -5.48 6.30 -8.70
CA HIS A 133 -4.76 7.13 -9.67
C HIS A 133 -3.25 7.19 -9.38
N PHE A 134 -2.82 6.91 -8.16
CA PHE A 134 -1.40 6.78 -7.82
C PHE A 134 -0.80 5.39 -8.10
N MET A 135 -1.60 4.34 -8.37
CA MET A 135 -1.07 3.03 -8.79
C MET A 135 -0.15 3.11 -10.03
N PRO A 136 -0.55 3.76 -11.15
CA PRO A 136 0.36 3.93 -12.29
C PRO A 136 1.61 4.75 -11.92
N VAL A 137 1.51 5.71 -10.99
CA VAL A 137 2.66 6.49 -10.53
C VAL A 137 3.66 5.61 -9.77
N SER A 138 3.17 4.74 -8.86
CA SER A 138 3.99 3.72 -8.19
C SER A 138 4.63 2.77 -9.20
N ASN A 139 3.86 2.27 -10.17
CA ASN A 139 4.36 1.39 -11.22
C ASN A 139 5.49 2.03 -12.03
N LEU A 140 5.36 3.31 -12.41
CA LEU A 140 6.42 4.04 -13.08
C LEU A 140 7.66 4.22 -12.19
N PHE A 141 7.47 4.56 -10.91
CA PHE A 141 8.56 4.72 -9.96
C PHE A 141 9.39 3.43 -9.82
N TRP A 142 8.73 2.29 -9.57
CA TRP A 142 9.39 1.00 -9.40
C TRP A 142 9.92 0.40 -10.70
N ALA A 143 9.34 0.76 -11.85
CA ALA A 143 9.94 0.45 -13.15
C ALA A 143 11.31 1.12 -13.31
N CYS A 144 11.41 2.42 -13.00
CA CYS A 144 12.70 3.13 -13.03
C CYS A 144 13.70 2.53 -12.04
N TRP A 145 13.27 2.24 -10.81
CA TRP A 145 14.11 1.59 -9.80
C TRP A 145 14.61 0.21 -10.27
N GLY A 146 13.74 -0.59 -10.87
CA GLY A 146 14.10 -1.91 -11.40
C GLY A 146 15.12 -1.80 -12.55
N LEU A 147 14.93 -0.86 -13.49
CA LEU A 147 15.91 -0.64 -14.56
C LEU A 147 17.30 -0.27 -14.02
N LEU A 148 17.36 0.57 -12.98
CA LEU A 148 18.62 0.93 -12.36
C LEU A 148 19.30 -0.27 -11.67
N ASN A 149 18.52 -1.11 -10.98
CA ASN A 149 19.06 -2.28 -10.28
C ASN A 149 19.40 -3.46 -11.20
N ALA A 150 18.88 -3.47 -12.43
CA ALA A 150 19.18 -4.52 -13.41
C ALA A 150 20.65 -4.57 -13.83
N GLU A 151 21.38 -3.46 -13.71
CA GLU A 151 22.80 -3.38 -14.06
C GLU A 151 23.72 -3.79 -12.88
N ASP A 152 23.30 -3.55 -11.63
CA ASP A 152 24.22 -3.52 -10.47
C ASP A 152 23.87 -4.50 -9.34
N SER A 153 22.71 -5.17 -9.36
CA SER A 153 22.28 -5.97 -8.20
C SER A 153 23.00 -7.32 -8.05
N VAL A 154 23.31 -7.66 -6.81
CA VAL A 154 23.90 -8.95 -6.39
C VAL A 154 22.86 -9.97 -5.91
N ILE A 155 21.58 -9.58 -5.86
CA ILE A 155 20.47 -10.43 -5.40
C ILE A 155 19.94 -11.24 -6.57
N ALA A 156 19.56 -12.50 -6.31
CA ALA A 156 18.89 -13.36 -7.27
C ALA A 156 17.43 -12.89 -7.50
N PHE A 157 17.27 -11.81 -8.26
CA PHE A 157 16.00 -11.22 -8.65
C PHE A 157 16.12 -10.65 -10.07
N ASP A 158 15.17 -10.96 -10.97
CA ASP A 158 15.22 -10.44 -12.35
C ASP A 158 14.61 -9.04 -12.41
N TYR A 159 15.42 -8.04 -12.03
CA TYR A 159 15.03 -6.63 -12.05
C TYR A 159 14.64 -6.13 -13.44
N GLY A 160 15.23 -6.68 -14.50
CA GLY A 160 14.93 -6.29 -15.88
C GLY A 160 13.52 -6.70 -16.27
N SER A 161 13.12 -7.93 -15.94
CA SER A 161 11.75 -8.40 -16.16
C SER A 161 10.76 -7.67 -15.25
N TYR A 162 11.10 -7.49 -13.98
CA TYR A 162 10.28 -6.74 -13.02
C TYR A 162 9.99 -5.31 -13.53
N ALA A 163 11.02 -4.61 -14.00
CA ALA A 163 10.86 -3.26 -14.52
C ALA A 163 9.95 -3.20 -15.76
N ARG A 164 10.08 -4.17 -16.68
CA ARG A 164 9.21 -4.26 -17.86
C ARG A 164 7.76 -4.51 -17.47
N ASP A 165 7.52 -5.38 -16.50
CA ASP A 165 6.18 -5.69 -16.03
C ASP A 165 5.53 -4.50 -15.31
N ARG A 166 6.26 -3.82 -14.40
CA ARG A 166 5.78 -2.58 -13.77
C ARG A 166 5.47 -1.51 -14.83
N LEU A 167 6.32 -1.37 -15.85
CA LEU A 167 6.09 -0.41 -16.93
C LEU A 167 4.86 -0.77 -17.79
N ALA A 168 4.62 -2.07 -18.03
CA ALA A 168 3.42 -2.54 -18.71
C ALA A 168 2.15 -2.15 -17.93
N LEU A 169 2.11 -2.41 -16.62
CA LEU A 169 1.00 -2.01 -15.74
C LEU A 169 0.79 -0.49 -15.71
N TYR A 170 1.87 0.30 -15.72
CA TYR A 170 1.76 1.76 -15.89
C TYR A 170 1.00 2.10 -17.18
N PHE A 171 1.38 1.52 -18.32
CA PHE A 171 0.71 1.83 -19.60
C PHE A 171 -0.73 1.32 -19.67
N GLU A 172 -1.06 0.20 -19.02
CA GLU A 172 -2.44 -0.28 -18.88
C GLU A 172 -3.32 0.72 -18.12
N GLN A 173 -2.80 1.29 -17.03
CA GLN A 173 -3.53 2.23 -16.15
C GLN A 173 -3.45 3.69 -16.60
N LYS A 174 -2.51 4.03 -17.50
CA LYS A 174 -2.22 5.40 -17.95
C LYS A 174 -3.42 6.11 -18.55
N ALA A 175 -4.27 5.40 -19.28
CA ALA A 175 -5.42 6.01 -19.94
C ALA A 175 -6.42 6.59 -18.93
N GLU A 176 -6.70 5.87 -17.84
CA GLU A 176 -7.60 6.34 -16.78
C GLU A 176 -6.96 7.46 -15.96
N LEU A 177 -5.66 7.35 -15.61
CA LEU A 177 -4.94 8.45 -14.96
C LEU A 177 -5.02 9.73 -15.80
N LYS A 178 -4.80 9.63 -17.11
CA LYS A 178 -4.87 10.81 -17.98
C LYS A 178 -6.27 11.44 -17.98
N LYS A 179 -7.33 10.64 -18.07
CA LYS A 179 -8.71 11.15 -18.01
C LYS A 179 -8.98 11.89 -16.70
N TYR A 180 -8.49 11.37 -15.58
CA TYR A 180 -8.62 12.00 -14.28
C TYR A 180 -7.89 13.35 -14.22
N LEU A 181 -6.65 13.41 -14.72
CA LEU A 181 -5.89 14.65 -14.79
C LEU A 181 -6.56 15.71 -15.68
N ASP A 182 -7.05 15.30 -16.85
CA ASP A 182 -7.76 16.19 -17.78
C ASP A 182 -9.04 16.77 -17.13
N GLN A 183 -9.70 16.03 -16.23
CA GLN A 183 -10.87 16.52 -15.49
C GLN A 183 -10.48 17.56 -14.43
N LEU A 184 -9.36 17.35 -13.73
CA LEU A 184 -8.85 18.31 -12.75
C LEU A 184 -8.47 19.65 -13.39
N ASP A 185 -7.91 19.64 -14.60
CA ASP A 185 -7.56 20.87 -15.33
C ASP A 185 -8.79 21.68 -15.79
N THR A 186 -9.98 21.07 -15.77
CA THR A 186 -11.24 21.71 -16.17
C THR A 186 -12.15 22.13 -15.00
N ALA A 187 -11.77 21.78 -13.76
CA ALA A 187 -12.52 22.06 -12.54
C ALA A 187 -12.06 23.38 -11.87
#